data_AF-A0A7C8ZXH7-F1
#
_entry.id   AF-A0A7C8ZXH7-F1
#
_cell.length_a   1.000
_cell.length_b   1.000
_cell.length_c   1.000
_cell.angle_alpha   90.00
_cell.angle_beta   90.00
_cell.angle_gamma   90.00
#
_symmetry.space_group_name_H-M   'P 1'
#
loop_
_entity.id
_entity.type
_entity.pdbx_description
1 polymer ?
#
loop_
_entity_poly.entity_id
_entity_poly.type
_entity_poly.pdbx_seq_one_letter_code
_entity_poly.pdbx_strand_id
1 'polypeptide(L)'
;GENSILAKMLRHGYEPNAEPYLLMMLRAYLENQLSDLRGRCRVYVPKGRILLGCLDETGTLSYGQIFVRITLTKSELESGDQSFFHKLDEKTAVVVGKVVVTKNPCLHPGDVRVLDAVYEIALEEKGLTDCLIFPQKGERPHPNECSGGDLDGDLYFISWD
;
A
#
# COMPACT_ATOMS: atom_id res chain seq x y z
N GLY A 1 -12.85 8.52 -9.65
CA GLY A 1 -11.88 9.60 -9.91
C GLY A 1 -12.42 10.75 -10.74
N GLU A 2 -13.29 10.54 -11.74
CA GLU A 2 -13.69 11.62 -12.68
C GLU A 2 -15.20 11.94 -12.72
N ASN A 3 -16.03 11.15 -12.03
CA ASN A 3 -17.49 11.30 -12.06
C ASN A 3 -18.10 12.00 -10.83
N SER A 4 -17.29 12.60 -9.95
CA SER A 4 -17.84 13.38 -8.84
C SER A 4 -18.43 14.68 -9.38
N ILE A 5 -19.74 14.87 -9.16
CA ILE A 5 -20.48 16.09 -9.49
C ILE A 5 -19.77 17.32 -8.89
N LEU A 6 -19.23 17.20 -7.68
CA LEU A 6 -18.49 18.28 -7.00
C LEU A 6 -17.21 18.67 -7.74
N ALA A 7 -16.46 17.69 -8.23
CA ALA A 7 -15.25 17.95 -9.01
C ALA A 7 -15.59 18.63 -10.34
N LYS A 8 -16.74 18.27 -10.96
CA LYS A 8 -17.24 18.96 -12.16
C LYS A 8 -17.62 20.41 -11.85
N MET A 9 -18.34 20.67 -10.76
CA MET A 9 -18.70 22.02 -10.33
C MET A 9 -17.45 22.89 -10.09
N LEU A 10 -16.47 22.40 -9.35
CA LEU A 10 -15.21 23.13 -9.12
C LEU A 10 -14.47 23.44 -10.44
N ARG A 11 -14.41 22.49 -11.37
CA ARG A 11 -13.77 22.69 -12.69
C ARG A 11 -14.51 23.71 -13.57
N HIS A 12 -15.82 23.87 -13.40
CA HIS A 12 -16.61 24.87 -14.11
C HIS A 12 -16.62 26.23 -13.40
N GLY A 13 -15.81 26.40 -12.35
CA GLY A 13 -15.65 27.68 -11.65
C GLY A 13 -16.72 27.97 -10.59
N TYR A 14 -17.52 26.97 -10.19
CA TYR A 14 -18.42 27.16 -9.04
C TYR A 14 -17.59 27.29 -7.77
N GLU A 15 -17.73 28.42 -7.09
CA GLU A 15 -17.06 28.67 -5.83
C GLU A 15 -17.89 28.11 -4.67
N PRO A 16 -17.28 27.40 -3.70
CA PRO A 16 -17.99 26.91 -2.51
C PRO A 16 -18.70 28.02 -1.73
N ASN A 17 -18.21 29.25 -1.78
CA ASN A 17 -18.81 30.37 -1.07
C ASN A 17 -20.06 30.94 -1.78
N ALA A 18 -20.20 30.68 -3.09
CA ALA A 18 -21.29 31.20 -3.91
C ALA A 18 -22.37 30.14 -4.20
N GLU A 19 -22.01 28.86 -4.21
CA GLU A 19 -22.92 27.75 -4.50
C GLU A 19 -23.22 26.91 -3.25
N PRO A 20 -24.39 27.09 -2.60
CA PRO A 20 -24.74 26.41 -1.35
C PRO A 20 -24.69 24.89 -1.45
N TYR A 21 -25.09 24.31 -2.59
CA TYR A 21 -25.05 22.85 -2.76
C TYR A 21 -23.62 22.31 -2.70
N LEU A 22 -22.68 22.99 -3.37
CA LEU A 22 -21.27 22.62 -3.37
C LEU A 22 -20.69 22.70 -1.95
N LEU A 23 -20.99 23.77 -1.22
CA LEU A 23 -20.55 23.93 0.17
C LEU A 23 -21.07 22.82 1.09
N MET A 24 -22.37 22.54 1.02
CA MET A 24 -23.00 21.52 1.85
C MET A 24 -22.37 20.15 1.61
N MET A 25 -22.14 19.79 0.34
CA MET A 25 -21.55 18.51 -0.01
C MET A 25 -20.08 18.40 0.41
N LEU A 26 -19.29 19.48 0.31
CA LEU A 26 -17.91 19.51 0.80
C LEU A 26 -17.84 19.40 2.33
N ARG A 27 -18.76 20.06 3.05
CA ARG A 27 -18.86 19.94 4.52
C ARG A 27 -19.24 18.53 4.94
N ALA A 28 -20.26 17.94 4.31
CA ALA A 28 -20.66 16.57 4.57
C ALA A 28 -19.52 15.57 4.30
N TYR A 29 -18.73 15.79 3.24
CA TYR A 29 -17.54 14.98 2.97
C TYR A 29 -16.50 15.11 4.09
N LEU A 30 -16.19 16.33 4.52
CA LEU A 30 -15.26 16.57 5.63
C LEU A 30 -15.75 15.94 6.93
N GLU A 31 -17.01 16.15 7.28
CA GLU A 31 -17.65 15.55 8.47
C GLU A 31 -17.57 14.03 8.44
N ASN A 32 -17.76 13.40 7.27
CA ASN A 32 -17.61 11.96 7.14
C ASN A 32 -16.16 11.50 7.37
N GLN A 33 -15.16 12.22 6.84
CA GLN A 33 -13.74 11.91 7.10
C GLN A 33 -13.39 12.07 8.59
N LEU A 34 -13.87 13.14 9.23
CA LEU A 34 -13.66 13.37 10.66
C LEU A 34 -14.38 12.32 11.52
N SER A 35 -15.57 11.88 11.11
CA SER A 35 -16.30 10.80 11.77
C SER A 35 -15.57 9.47 11.66
N ASP A 36 -15.04 9.12 10.48
CA ASP A 36 -14.22 7.92 10.28
C ASP A 36 -12.95 7.97 11.13
N LEU A 37 -12.28 9.13 11.19
CA LEU A 37 -11.10 9.31 12.03
C LEU A 37 -11.43 9.18 13.51
N ARG A 38 -12.50 9.82 13.99
CA ARG A 38 -12.90 9.81 15.40
C ARG A 38 -13.43 8.46 15.85
N GLY A 39 -14.28 7.84 15.04
CA GLY A 39 -15.02 6.63 15.40
C GLY A 39 -14.26 5.33 15.11
N ARG A 40 -13.38 5.34 14.10
CA ARG A 40 -12.65 4.14 13.65
C ARG A 40 -11.14 4.28 13.71
N CYS A 41 -10.61 5.46 14.08
CA CYS A 41 -9.17 5.75 14.07
C CYS A 41 -8.50 5.37 12.73
N ARG A 42 -9.20 5.61 11.61
CA ARG A 42 -8.70 5.29 10.26
C ARG A 42 -7.64 6.29 9.82
N VAL A 43 -6.46 6.21 10.43
CA VAL A 43 -5.31 7.06 10.12
C VAL A 43 -4.78 6.72 8.73
N TYR A 44 -4.53 7.74 7.92
CA TYR A 44 -3.95 7.58 6.59
C TYR A 44 -2.43 7.37 6.70
N VAL A 45 -1.93 6.31 6.05
CA VAL A 45 -0.50 6.00 5.96
C VAL A 45 -0.07 6.16 4.50
N PRO A 46 0.61 7.26 4.11
CA PRO A 46 0.98 7.53 2.72
C PRO A 46 1.95 6.49 2.14
N LYS A 47 2.94 6.09 2.95
CA LYS A 47 3.97 5.09 2.60
C LYS A 47 3.53 3.68 3.00
N GLY A 48 2.39 3.27 2.47
CA GLY A 48 1.89 1.93 2.69
C GLY A 48 0.88 1.49 1.65
N ARG A 49 0.71 0.18 1.51
CA ARG A 49 -0.22 -0.47 0.59
C ARG A 49 -0.89 -1.66 1.25
N ILE A 50 -2.02 -2.06 0.69
CA ILE A 50 -2.62 -3.37 0.94
C ILE A 50 -2.42 -4.15 -0.35
N LEU A 51 -1.66 -5.24 -0.29
CA LEU A 51 -1.24 -6.01 -1.46
C LEU A 51 -1.60 -7.49 -1.30
N LEU A 52 -1.81 -8.17 -2.42
CA LEU A 52 -1.98 -9.62 -2.45
C LEU A 52 -0.66 -10.31 -2.11
N GLY A 53 -0.70 -11.31 -1.24
CA GLY A 53 0.46 -12.17 -0.97
C GLY A 53 0.67 -13.19 -2.09
N CYS A 54 1.92 -13.37 -2.53
CA CYS A 54 2.32 -14.40 -3.49
C CYS A 54 3.61 -15.10 -3.03
N LEU A 55 3.88 -16.28 -3.57
CA LEU A 55 5.08 -17.05 -3.27
C LEU A 55 6.20 -16.70 -4.27
N ASP A 56 7.44 -16.65 -3.79
CA ASP A 56 8.63 -16.69 -4.64
C ASP A 56 8.83 -18.09 -5.23
N GLU A 57 8.35 -18.28 -6.45
CA GLU A 57 8.54 -19.52 -7.21
C GLU A 57 9.99 -19.72 -7.71
N THR A 58 10.83 -18.66 -7.68
CA THR A 58 12.23 -18.73 -8.13
C THR A 58 13.17 -19.25 -7.05
N GLY A 59 12.78 -19.11 -5.78
CA GLY A 59 13.62 -19.47 -4.64
C GLY A 59 14.85 -18.59 -4.48
N THR A 60 14.79 -17.35 -4.92
CA THR A 60 15.88 -16.38 -4.78
C THR A 60 15.86 -15.76 -3.40
N LEU A 61 14.70 -15.36 -2.90
CA LEU A 61 14.57 -14.70 -1.60
C LEU A 61 15.00 -15.60 -0.45
N SER A 62 15.72 -15.01 0.52
CA SER A 62 16.06 -15.65 1.80
C SER A 62 14.99 -15.41 2.84
N TYR A 63 15.01 -16.20 3.91
CA TYR A 63 14.11 -15.96 5.04
C TYR A 63 14.32 -14.55 5.62
N GLY A 64 13.23 -13.83 5.89
CA GLY A 64 13.26 -12.44 6.32
C GLY A 64 13.28 -11.43 5.18
N GLN A 65 13.49 -11.86 3.92
CA GLN A 65 13.44 -11.00 2.74
C GLN A 65 12.08 -11.10 2.05
N ILE A 66 11.66 -10.02 1.44
CA ILE A 66 10.50 -9.96 0.56
C ILE A 66 10.84 -9.17 -0.72
N PHE A 67 10.04 -9.35 -1.75
CA PHE A 67 10.07 -8.50 -2.93
C PHE A 67 8.69 -7.87 -3.13
N VAL A 68 8.67 -6.59 -3.45
CA VAL A 68 7.42 -5.87 -3.69
C VAL A 68 7.64 -4.79 -4.74
N ARG A 69 7.01 -4.98 -5.90
CA ARG A 69 6.91 -3.96 -6.95
C ARG A 69 5.55 -3.29 -6.85
N ILE A 70 5.52 -1.97 -6.77
CA ILE A 70 4.28 -1.19 -6.68
C ILE A 70 4.16 -0.21 -7.84
N THR A 71 2.91 0.07 -8.19
CA THR A 71 2.56 1.25 -8.99
C THR A 71 2.65 2.50 -8.11
N LEU A 72 3.42 3.49 -8.56
CA LEU A 72 3.60 4.76 -7.90
C LEU A 72 2.34 5.64 -8.05
N THR A 73 1.96 6.29 -6.96
CA THR A 73 0.93 7.33 -6.96
C THR A 73 1.44 8.61 -7.60
N LYS A 74 0.52 9.50 -8.00
CA LYS A 74 0.87 10.82 -8.56
C LYS A 74 1.81 11.61 -7.63
N SER A 75 1.52 11.61 -6.33
CA SER A 75 2.35 12.28 -5.33
C SER A 75 3.75 11.68 -5.21
N GLU A 76 3.90 10.35 -5.34
CA GLU A 76 5.23 9.70 -5.28
C GLU A 76 6.03 9.95 -6.56
N LEU A 77 5.37 10.06 -7.72
CA LEU A 77 6.01 10.44 -8.98
C LEU A 77 6.54 11.88 -8.96
N GLU A 78 5.83 12.78 -8.30
CA GLU A 78 6.18 14.20 -8.16
C GLU A 78 7.18 14.45 -7.02
N SER A 79 7.37 13.50 -6.10
CA SER A 79 8.26 13.64 -4.94
C SER A 79 9.71 13.31 -5.25
N GLY A 80 10.64 14.10 -4.71
CA GLY A 80 12.09 13.98 -4.94
C GLY A 80 12.83 13.01 -4.01
N ASP A 81 12.35 12.79 -2.78
CA ASP A 81 12.95 11.79 -1.86
C ASP A 81 12.32 10.42 -2.09
N GLN A 82 13.15 9.48 -2.53
CA GLN A 82 12.75 8.14 -2.96
C GLN A 82 13.76 7.09 -2.49
N SER A 83 14.43 7.31 -1.36
CA SER A 83 15.45 6.40 -0.82
C SER A 83 14.97 4.95 -0.65
N PHE A 84 13.67 4.74 -0.46
CA PHE A 84 13.01 3.43 -0.35
C PHE A 84 12.57 2.84 -1.70
N PHE A 85 12.81 3.51 -2.82
CA PHE A 85 12.37 3.06 -4.14
C PHE A 85 13.55 2.79 -5.06
N HIS A 86 13.60 1.56 -5.57
CA HIS A 86 14.35 1.23 -6.77
C HIS A 86 13.42 1.38 -7.98
N LYS A 87 13.51 2.52 -8.68
CA LYS A 87 12.70 2.82 -9.86
C LYS A 87 13.02 1.86 -11.01
N LEU A 88 11.99 1.23 -11.56
CA LEU A 88 12.11 0.35 -12.72
C LEU A 88 11.70 1.06 -14.01
N ASP A 89 10.61 1.80 -13.96
CA ASP A 89 10.06 2.54 -15.09
C ASP A 89 9.40 3.85 -14.62
N GLU A 90 8.72 4.55 -15.52
CA GLU A 90 8.06 5.83 -15.23
C GLU A 90 6.91 5.73 -14.22
N LYS A 91 6.39 4.53 -13.94
CA LYS A 91 5.15 4.33 -13.18
C LYS A 91 5.29 3.33 -12.03
N THR A 92 6.33 2.53 -11.98
CA THR A 92 6.51 1.46 -11.00
C THR A 92 7.90 1.49 -10.38
N ALA A 93 7.97 1.03 -9.13
CA ALA A 93 9.21 0.88 -8.39
C ALA A 93 9.16 -0.34 -7.48
N VAL A 94 10.33 -0.90 -7.19
CA VAL A 94 10.52 -1.90 -6.13
C VAL A 94 10.78 -1.17 -4.83
N VAL A 95 10.06 -1.55 -3.77
CA VAL A 95 10.35 -1.04 -2.43
C VAL A 95 11.60 -1.73 -1.90
N VAL A 96 12.53 -0.97 -1.33
CA VAL A 96 13.78 -1.46 -0.77
C VAL A 96 13.99 -0.95 0.66
N GLY A 97 14.60 -1.77 1.50
CA GLY A 97 14.89 -1.46 2.90
C GLY A 97 13.93 -2.15 3.87
N LYS A 98 13.96 -1.72 5.13
CA LYS A 98 13.12 -2.28 6.19
C LYS A 98 11.67 -1.90 5.97
N VAL A 99 10.79 -2.88 6.05
CA VAL A 99 9.34 -2.67 5.97
C VAL A 99 8.61 -3.37 7.10
N VAL A 100 7.43 -2.85 7.43
CA VAL A 100 6.47 -3.51 8.30
C VAL A 100 5.44 -4.23 7.44
N VAL A 101 5.15 -5.49 7.77
CA VAL A 101 4.12 -6.32 7.13
C VAL A 101 3.19 -6.88 8.20
N THR A 102 1.89 -6.84 7.95
CA THR A 102 0.87 -7.47 8.80
C THR A 102 -0.35 -7.87 7.99
N LYS A 103 -1.10 -8.85 8.48
CA LYS A 103 -2.43 -9.21 7.98
C LYS A 103 -3.50 -8.70 8.97
N ASN A 104 -4.69 -8.37 8.45
CA ASN A 104 -5.84 -8.06 9.29
C ASN A 104 -6.77 -9.29 9.40
N PRO A 105 -7.31 -9.59 10.61
CA PRO A 105 -7.06 -8.91 11.88
C PRO A 105 -5.66 -9.21 12.45
N CYS A 106 -5.04 -8.24 13.11
CA CYS A 106 -3.78 -8.40 13.85
C CYS A 106 -4.08 -8.43 15.35
N LEU A 107 -4.00 -9.59 15.98
CA LEU A 107 -4.46 -9.80 17.36
C LEU A 107 -3.32 -10.01 18.36
N HIS A 108 -2.15 -10.40 17.87
CA HIS A 108 -0.95 -10.64 18.67
C HIS A 108 0.21 -9.76 18.17
N PRO A 109 1.08 -9.22 19.04
CA PRO A 109 2.23 -8.41 18.60
C PRO A 109 3.15 -9.13 17.60
N GLY A 110 3.20 -10.46 17.67
CA GLY A 110 3.95 -11.30 16.74
C GLY A 110 3.35 -11.41 15.32
N ASP A 111 2.10 -10.96 15.12
CA ASP A 111 1.46 -10.92 13.79
C ASP A 111 2.05 -9.79 12.92
N VAL A 112 2.75 -8.84 13.55
CA VAL A 112 3.47 -7.76 12.87
C VAL A 112 4.91 -8.20 12.64
N ARG A 113 5.34 -8.15 11.38
CA ARG A 113 6.69 -8.54 10.96
C ARG A 113 7.46 -7.34 10.44
N VAL A 114 8.71 -7.22 10.87
CA VAL A 114 9.69 -6.34 10.21
C VAL A 114 10.52 -7.22 9.28
N LEU A 115 10.45 -6.93 7.98
CA LEU A 115 11.10 -7.70 6.92
C LEU A 115 12.00 -6.79 6.08
N ASP A 116 12.90 -7.38 5.30
CA ASP A 116 13.78 -6.67 4.38
C ASP A 116 13.23 -6.76 2.96
N ALA A 117 12.74 -5.63 2.45
CA ALA A 117 12.41 -5.49 1.04
C ALA A 117 13.69 -5.35 0.22
N VAL A 118 13.88 -6.26 -0.73
CA VAL A 118 15.08 -6.34 -1.57
C VAL A 118 14.71 -6.32 -3.04
N TYR A 119 15.63 -5.78 -3.84
CA TYR A 119 15.55 -5.85 -5.28
C TYR A 119 16.24 -7.14 -5.77
N GLU A 120 15.53 -7.91 -6.58
CA GLU A 120 16.02 -9.14 -7.20
C GLU A 120 15.61 -9.18 -8.67
N ILE A 121 16.60 -9.24 -9.57
CA ILE A 121 16.39 -9.20 -11.02
C ILE A 121 15.52 -10.36 -11.52
N ALA A 122 15.70 -11.56 -10.94
CA ALA A 122 14.94 -12.74 -11.32
C ALA A 122 13.43 -12.61 -11.04
N LEU A 123 13.06 -11.80 -10.04
CA LEU A 123 11.67 -11.49 -9.70
C LEU A 123 11.13 -10.31 -10.51
N GLU A 124 11.96 -9.32 -10.82
CA GLU A 124 11.59 -8.25 -11.75
C GLU A 124 11.21 -8.83 -13.13
N GLU A 125 12.02 -9.76 -13.67
CA GLU A 125 11.79 -10.39 -14.96
C GLU A 125 10.47 -11.16 -15.04
N LYS A 126 9.88 -11.55 -13.90
CA LYS A 126 8.53 -12.16 -13.85
C LYS A 126 7.42 -11.15 -14.11
N GLY A 127 7.69 -9.85 -13.99
CA GLY A 127 6.73 -8.78 -14.28
C GLY A 127 5.61 -8.64 -13.24
N LEU A 128 5.70 -9.32 -12.10
CA LEU A 128 4.71 -9.24 -11.03
C LEU A 128 4.70 -7.84 -10.43
N THR A 129 3.52 -7.21 -10.38
CA THR A 129 3.31 -5.82 -9.93
C THR A 129 2.10 -5.75 -9.02
N ASP A 130 2.15 -4.90 -8.01
CA ASP A 130 1.11 -4.70 -6.99
C ASP A 130 0.79 -5.98 -6.18
N CYS A 131 1.82 -6.77 -5.92
CA CYS A 131 1.79 -7.93 -5.04
C CYS A 131 3.03 -7.99 -4.15
N LEU A 132 2.87 -8.65 -3.00
CA LEU A 132 3.91 -8.89 -2.01
C LEU A 132 4.42 -10.33 -2.17
N ILE A 133 5.67 -10.49 -2.59
CA ILE A 133 6.28 -11.79 -2.81
C ILE A 133 7.03 -12.23 -1.55
N PHE A 134 6.61 -13.37 -0.99
CA PHE A 134 7.20 -13.99 0.19
C PHE A 134 8.21 -15.08 -0.20
N PRO A 135 9.25 -15.30 0.60
CA PRO A 135 10.24 -16.34 0.35
C PRO A 135 9.61 -17.72 0.60
N GLN A 136 9.98 -18.70 -0.22
CA GLN A 136 9.68 -20.10 0.07
C GLN A 136 10.63 -20.75 1.10
N LYS A 137 11.71 -20.06 1.47
CA LYS A 137 12.72 -20.52 2.43
C LYS A 137 12.38 -20.07 3.84
N GLY A 138 12.69 -20.90 4.83
CA GLY A 138 12.57 -20.57 6.26
C GLY A 138 11.95 -21.68 7.08
N GLU A 139 12.06 -21.57 8.41
CA GLU A 139 11.45 -22.55 9.33
C GLU A 139 9.93 -22.42 9.39
N ARG A 140 9.41 -21.20 9.18
CA ARG A 140 7.97 -20.90 9.23
C ARG A 140 7.61 -19.88 8.15
N PRO A 141 6.61 -20.13 7.30
CA PRO A 141 6.22 -19.18 6.26
C PRO A 141 5.78 -17.83 6.83
N HIS A 142 6.29 -16.72 6.31
CA HIS A 142 5.88 -15.37 6.74
C HIS A 142 4.37 -15.11 6.65
N PRO A 143 3.62 -15.60 5.64
CA PRO A 143 2.16 -15.56 5.64
C PRO A 143 1.55 -16.10 6.93
N ASN A 144 2.04 -17.26 7.38
CA ASN A 144 1.57 -17.92 8.59
C ASN A 144 2.01 -17.20 9.87
N GLU A 145 3.13 -16.48 9.85
CA GLU A 145 3.55 -15.62 10.95
C GLU A 145 2.67 -14.37 11.07
N CYS A 146 2.04 -13.93 9.99
CA CYS A 146 1.12 -12.80 9.97
C CYS A 146 -0.32 -13.26 10.22
N SER A 147 -0.70 -13.44 11.49
CA SER A 147 -2.05 -13.88 11.89
C SER A 147 -2.50 -15.21 11.25
N GLY A 148 -1.56 -16.15 11.05
CA GLY A 148 -1.88 -17.49 10.53
C GLY A 148 -2.36 -17.50 9.08
N GLY A 149 -2.02 -16.49 8.28
CA GLY A 149 -2.39 -16.41 6.87
C GLY A 149 -1.71 -17.44 5.98
N ASP A 150 -2.16 -17.47 4.73
CA ASP A 150 -1.59 -18.24 3.63
C ASP A 150 -1.59 -17.38 2.35
N LEU A 151 -1.61 -18.04 1.18
CA LEU A 151 -1.48 -17.40 -0.13
C LEU A 151 -2.65 -17.79 -1.06
N ASP A 152 -3.85 -18.00 -0.51
CA ASP A 152 -5.06 -18.36 -1.27
C ASP A 152 -5.89 -17.15 -1.75
N GLY A 153 -5.43 -15.93 -1.46
CA GLY A 153 -6.18 -14.68 -1.66
C GLY A 153 -5.92 -13.61 -0.61
N ASP A 154 -5.10 -13.91 0.40
CA ASP A 154 -4.80 -13.03 1.51
C ASP A 154 -4.19 -11.68 1.10
N LEU A 155 -4.68 -10.63 1.76
CA LEU A 155 -4.20 -9.27 1.63
C LEU A 155 -3.36 -8.86 2.84
N TYR A 156 -2.19 -8.30 2.57
CA TYR A 156 -1.22 -7.87 3.56
C TYR A 156 -1.06 -6.35 3.50
N PHE A 157 -1.13 -5.71 4.66
CA PHE A 157 -0.67 -4.35 4.80
C PHE A 157 0.86 -4.34 4.84
N ILE A 158 1.46 -3.51 4.00
CA ILE A 158 2.89 -3.24 3.97
C ILE A 158 3.11 -1.74 4.14
N SER A 159 4.11 -1.35 4.93
CA SER A 159 4.54 0.04 5.07
C SER A 159 6.05 0.17 5.15
N TRP A 160 6.57 1.22 4.53
CA TRP A 160 7.98 1.60 4.50
C TRP A 160 8.18 3.03 5.06
N ASP A 161 7.29 3.43 5.97
CA ASP A 161 7.40 4.72 6.67
C ASP A 161 8.46 4.72 7.77
#